data_AF-A0A349SI92-F1
#
_entry.id   AF-A0A349SI92-F1
#
_cell.length_a   1.000
_cell.length_b   1.000
_cell.length_c   1.000
_cell.angle_alpha   90.00
_cell.angle_beta   90.00
_cell.angle_gamma   90.00
#
_symmetry.space_group_name_H-M   'P 1'
#
loop_
_entity.id
_entity.type
_entity.pdbx_description
1 polymer ?
#
loop_
_entity_poly.entity_id
_entity_poly.type
_entity_poly.pdbx_seq_one_letter_code
_entity_poly.pdbx_strand_id
1 'polypeptide(L)'
;IGGIRYFEWPEVEVPLVADMSSDYMTRPVPWSRFDLVYGGVQKNLGPAGLAMVIVRRSALDDASDQIGQYLRYSVQVDKSSMFNTPPVFAIYVLGKVLKWMKKKGGLEGIEQEANRKASLLYSAIDGSNGYYDCPVTPAYRSVMNVVFRLPNEKLEEQFLREATAADLVNLKGHRTVGGCRASIYNAMPMESVVVLTQFMQDFCGRNPA
;
A
#
# COMPACT_ATOMS: atom_id res chain seq x y z
N ILE A 1 -5.55 5.71 -1.70
CA ILE A 1 -6.42 6.13 -2.83
C ILE A 1 -5.68 7.17 -3.66
N GLY A 2 -5.41 8.35 -3.13
CA GLY A 2 -4.74 9.44 -3.87
C GLY A 2 -3.24 9.30 -4.09
N GLY A 3 -2.67 8.09 -3.98
CA GLY A 3 -1.24 7.86 -4.22
C GLY A 3 -0.27 8.66 -3.34
N ILE A 4 -0.70 9.04 -2.12
CA ILE A 4 0.13 9.79 -1.16
C ILE A 4 0.77 8.90 -0.11
N ARG A 5 1.90 9.34 0.44
CA ARG A 5 2.58 8.75 1.60
C ARG A 5 3.27 9.85 2.44
N TYR A 6 3.20 9.71 3.76
CA TYR A 6 4.05 10.47 4.68
C TYR A 6 5.42 9.80 4.81
N PHE A 7 6.49 10.47 4.41
CA PHE A 7 7.84 9.91 4.53
C PHE A 7 8.40 10.06 5.93
N GLU A 8 8.11 11.17 6.59
CA GLU A 8 8.46 11.39 7.99
C GLU A 8 7.33 10.95 8.90
N TRP A 9 7.70 10.51 10.10
CA TRP A 9 6.74 10.16 11.13
C TRP A 9 6.42 11.41 11.96
N PRO A 10 5.14 11.76 12.15
CA PRO A 10 4.79 12.93 12.94
C PRO A 10 5.30 12.79 14.38
N GLU A 11 5.72 13.90 14.96
CA GLU A 11 6.06 14.02 16.38
C GLU A 11 4.99 14.88 17.04
N VAL A 12 4.23 14.27 17.94
CA VAL A 12 3.07 14.89 18.59
C VAL A 12 3.02 14.46 20.05
N GLU A 13 2.49 15.33 20.91
CA GLU A 13 2.27 15.05 22.33
C GLU A 13 0.85 14.50 22.61
N VAL A 14 0.02 14.39 21.57
CA VAL A 14 -1.33 13.82 21.65
C VAL A 14 -1.35 12.37 21.15
N PRO A 15 -2.38 11.56 21.49
CA PRO A 15 -2.46 10.19 21.02
C PRO A 15 -2.37 10.08 19.50
N LEU A 16 -1.43 9.25 19.02
CA LEU A 16 -1.18 9.06 17.60
C LEU A 16 -1.78 7.74 17.12
N VAL A 17 -2.78 7.86 16.24
CA VAL A 17 -3.47 6.73 15.60
C VAL A 17 -3.23 6.75 14.09
N ALA A 18 -2.87 5.60 13.52
CA ALA A 18 -2.61 5.48 12.08
C ALA A 18 -3.29 4.27 11.42
N ASP A 19 -3.95 4.51 10.27
CA ASP A 19 -4.30 3.45 9.33
C ASP A 19 -3.09 3.17 8.42
N MET A 20 -2.48 1.99 8.57
CA MET A 20 -1.36 1.53 7.76
C MET A 20 -1.75 0.40 6.80
N SER A 21 -3.04 0.19 6.52
CA SER A 21 -3.51 -0.92 5.66
C SER A 21 -2.71 -1.07 4.36
N SER A 22 -2.35 0.03 3.67
CA SER A 22 -1.58 0.02 2.41
C SER A 22 -0.09 0.31 2.55
N ASP A 23 0.39 0.58 3.77
CA ASP A 23 1.80 0.91 4.06
C ASP A 23 2.38 0.00 5.17
N TYR A 24 1.64 -1.04 5.55
CA TYR A 24 2.05 -1.97 6.59
C TYR A 24 3.34 -2.68 6.21
N MET A 25 4.34 -2.58 7.09
CA MET A 25 5.62 -3.28 6.98
C MET A 25 6.28 -3.09 5.60
N THR A 26 6.11 -1.92 4.99
CA THR A 26 6.82 -1.52 3.76
C THR A 26 8.16 -0.86 4.06
N ARG A 27 8.37 -0.48 5.33
CA ARG A 27 9.58 0.12 5.88
C ARG A 27 9.67 -0.10 7.39
N PRO A 28 10.83 0.13 8.02
CA PRO A 28 10.93 0.21 9.48
C PRO A 28 9.95 1.23 10.07
N VAL A 29 9.25 0.84 11.13
CA VAL A 29 8.26 1.68 11.83
C VAL A 29 8.72 1.93 13.26
N PRO A 30 8.77 3.19 13.74
CA PRO A 30 9.06 3.51 15.12
C PRO A 30 7.82 3.27 15.97
N TRP A 31 7.53 2.00 16.28
CA TRP A 31 6.31 1.58 16.99
C TRP A 31 6.07 2.33 18.30
N SER A 32 7.13 2.78 18.97
CA SER A 32 7.06 3.56 20.20
C SER A 32 6.44 4.95 20.04
N ARG A 33 6.29 5.49 18.82
CA ARG A 33 5.61 6.77 18.54
C ARG A 33 4.09 6.66 18.46
N PHE A 34 3.54 5.45 18.27
CA PHE A 34 2.13 5.25 18.03
C PHE A 34 1.42 4.70 19.26
N ASP A 35 0.20 5.15 19.49
CA ASP A 35 -0.70 4.57 20.51
C ASP A 35 -1.54 3.46 19.90
N LEU A 36 -1.92 3.63 18.62
CA LEU A 36 -2.62 2.61 17.87
C LEU A 36 -2.27 2.66 16.38
N VAL A 37 -1.93 1.51 15.82
CA VAL A 37 -1.83 1.32 14.37
C VAL A 37 -2.78 0.20 13.99
N TYR A 38 -3.59 0.42 12.96
CA TYR A 38 -4.53 -0.59 12.46
C TYR A 38 -4.49 -0.68 10.94
N GLY A 39 -5.06 -1.78 10.43
CA GLY A 39 -5.35 -1.92 9.03
C GLY A 39 -5.62 -3.36 8.61
N GLY A 40 -6.25 -3.50 7.45
CA GLY A 40 -6.45 -4.80 6.81
C GLY A 40 -5.16 -5.33 6.19
N VAL A 41 -4.93 -6.64 6.26
CA VAL A 41 -3.69 -7.25 5.74
C VAL A 41 -3.72 -7.46 4.21
N GLN A 42 -4.89 -7.32 3.57
CA GLN A 42 -5.14 -7.71 2.17
C GLN A 42 -4.39 -6.93 1.09
N LYS A 43 -3.61 -5.93 1.47
CA LYS A 43 -2.83 -5.11 0.54
C LYS A 43 -1.38 -5.60 0.48
N ASN A 44 -0.69 -5.61 1.61
CA ASN A 44 0.74 -5.92 1.68
C ASN A 44 1.08 -7.27 2.35
N LEU A 45 0.19 -7.84 3.15
CA LEU A 45 0.58 -8.83 4.16
C LEU A 45 -0.16 -10.17 4.10
N GLY A 46 -1.21 -10.30 3.31
CA GLY A 46 -1.95 -11.56 3.21
C GLY A 46 -3.27 -11.43 2.47
N PRO A 47 -4.18 -12.40 2.65
CA PRO A 47 -5.51 -12.36 2.06
C PRO A 47 -6.48 -11.47 2.85
N ALA A 48 -7.60 -11.11 2.24
CA ALA A 48 -8.71 -10.44 2.93
C ALA A 48 -9.34 -11.32 4.03
N GLY A 49 -9.94 -10.66 5.02
CA GLY A 49 -10.58 -11.32 6.17
C GLY A 49 -9.78 -11.25 7.48
N LEU A 50 -8.66 -10.53 7.51
CA LEU A 50 -7.88 -10.28 8.72
C LEU A 50 -7.46 -8.80 8.81
N ALA A 51 -7.63 -8.22 9.99
CA ALA A 51 -7.03 -6.95 10.38
C ALA A 51 -5.92 -7.21 11.40
N MET A 52 -4.84 -6.44 11.29
CA MET A 52 -3.77 -6.42 12.28
C MET A 52 -3.84 -5.09 13.03
N VAL A 53 -3.69 -5.15 14.35
CA VAL A 53 -3.70 -3.98 15.23
C VAL A 53 -2.48 -4.05 16.13
N ILE A 54 -1.69 -2.98 16.16
CA ILE A 54 -0.64 -2.74 17.16
C ILE A 54 -1.19 -1.66 18.09
N VAL A 55 -1.31 -1.98 19.37
CA VAL A 55 -1.85 -1.05 20.38
C VAL A 55 -0.90 -0.95 21.56
N ARG A 56 -0.63 0.28 22.01
CA ARG A 56 0.15 0.54 23.23
C ARG A 56 -0.66 0.08 24.44
N ARG A 57 -0.04 -0.65 25.36
CA ARG A 57 -0.74 -1.18 26.55
C ARG A 57 -1.42 -0.10 27.38
N SER A 58 -0.76 1.04 27.61
CA SER A 58 -1.35 2.16 28.36
C SER A 58 -2.57 2.79 27.67
N ALA A 59 -2.73 2.61 26.36
CA ALA A 59 -3.94 3.07 25.66
C ALA A 59 -5.18 2.20 25.98
N LEU A 60 -5.01 1.08 26.69
CA LEU A 60 -6.08 0.19 27.10
C LEU A 60 -6.63 0.52 28.50
N ASP A 61 -5.88 1.27 29.32
CA ASP A 61 -6.22 1.51 30.73
C ASP A 61 -7.52 2.33 30.87
N ASP A 62 -7.73 3.30 29.98
CA ASP A 62 -8.92 4.17 29.93
C ASP A 62 -9.90 3.80 28.81
N ALA A 63 -9.80 2.59 28.26
CA ALA A 63 -10.63 2.18 27.12
C ALA A 63 -12.09 1.98 27.54
N SER A 64 -13.03 2.52 26.74
CA SER A 64 -14.46 2.38 27.00
C SER A 64 -14.91 0.92 27.03
N ASP A 65 -15.71 0.58 28.05
CA ASP A 65 -16.37 -0.70 28.21
C ASP A 65 -17.85 -0.69 27.77
N GLN A 66 -18.29 0.37 27.09
CA GLN A 66 -19.69 0.52 26.65
C GLN A 66 -19.93 -0.11 25.26
N ILE A 67 -18.87 -0.41 24.51
CA ILE A 67 -18.95 -1.07 23.20
C ILE A 67 -19.04 -2.59 23.34
N GLY A 68 -19.49 -3.31 22.31
CA GLY A 68 -19.53 -4.78 22.32
C GLY A 68 -18.16 -5.40 22.59
N GLN A 69 -18.10 -6.47 23.39
CA GLN A 69 -16.84 -7.10 23.83
C GLN A 69 -15.89 -7.44 22.68
N TYR A 70 -16.44 -7.87 21.54
CA TYR A 70 -15.66 -8.20 20.35
C TYR A 70 -14.79 -7.02 19.84
N LEU A 71 -15.28 -5.79 20.00
CA LEU A 71 -14.59 -4.56 19.57
C LEU A 71 -13.64 -4.00 20.63
N ARG A 72 -13.60 -4.58 21.84
CA ARG A 72 -12.72 -4.12 22.92
C ARG A 72 -11.34 -4.73 22.76
N TYR A 73 -10.31 -3.91 22.58
CA TYR A 73 -8.94 -4.39 22.45
C TYR A 73 -8.41 -5.06 23.72
N SER A 74 -8.85 -4.63 24.91
CA SER A 74 -8.50 -5.30 26.18
C SER A 74 -8.91 -6.77 26.17
N VAL A 75 -10.15 -7.07 25.76
CA VAL A 75 -10.65 -8.45 25.61
C VAL A 75 -9.83 -9.24 24.60
N GLN A 76 -9.48 -8.63 23.46
CA GLN A 76 -8.65 -9.28 22.45
C GLN A 76 -7.23 -9.57 22.98
N VAL A 77 -6.63 -8.66 23.75
CA VAL A 77 -5.31 -8.87 24.37
C VAL A 77 -5.38 -9.98 25.43
N ASP A 78 -6.37 -9.94 26.32
CA ASP A 78 -6.56 -10.93 27.39
C ASP A 78 -6.75 -12.35 26.84
N LYS A 79 -7.38 -12.47 25.67
CA LYS A 79 -7.62 -13.75 24.99
C LYS A 79 -6.59 -14.06 23.92
N SER A 80 -5.50 -13.31 23.82
CA SER A 80 -4.45 -13.51 22.80
C SER A 80 -5.01 -13.59 21.37
N SER A 81 -5.96 -12.70 21.05
CA SER A 81 -6.71 -12.61 19.79
C SER A 81 -7.53 -13.87 19.45
N MET A 82 -7.87 -14.67 20.46
CA MET A 82 -8.69 -15.89 20.35
C MET A 82 -9.93 -15.80 21.25
N PHE A 83 -10.52 -14.60 21.37
CA PHE A 83 -11.79 -14.42 22.08
C PHE A 83 -12.92 -15.27 21.47
N ASN A 84 -12.92 -15.39 20.14
CA ASN A 84 -13.73 -16.30 19.35
C ASN A 84 -12.85 -16.99 18.29
N THR A 85 -13.45 -17.81 17.41
CA THR A 85 -12.73 -18.47 16.31
C THR A 85 -12.07 -17.44 15.40
N PRO A 86 -10.73 -17.38 15.33
CA PRO A 86 -10.03 -16.40 14.49
C PRO A 86 -10.00 -16.84 13.02
N PRO A 87 -9.65 -15.95 12.07
CA PRO A 87 -9.49 -16.30 10.66
C PRO A 87 -8.20 -17.11 10.44
N VAL A 88 -8.22 -18.40 10.82
CA VAL A 88 -7.06 -19.30 10.90
C VAL A 88 -6.23 -19.31 9.61
N PHE A 89 -6.89 -19.39 8.45
CA PHE A 89 -6.20 -19.43 7.16
C PHE A 89 -5.46 -18.11 6.87
N ALA A 90 -6.08 -16.97 7.12
CA ALA A 90 -5.45 -15.67 6.91
C ALA A 90 -4.25 -15.47 7.84
N ILE A 91 -4.36 -15.90 9.10
CA ILE A 91 -3.25 -15.88 10.07
C ILE A 91 -2.09 -16.76 9.60
N TYR A 92 -2.39 -17.97 9.11
CA TYR A 92 -1.37 -18.87 8.57
C TYR A 92 -0.62 -18.25 7.38
N VAL A 93 -1.34 -17.67 6.42
CA VAL A 93 -0.74 -17.02 5.24
C VAL A 93 0.09 -15.81 5.66
N LEU A 94 -0.41 -14.96 6.57
CA LEU A 94 0.35 -13.85 7.14
C LEU A 94 1.69 -14.35 7.70
N GLY A 95 1.68 -15.43 8.49
CA GLY A 95 2.91 -16.04 9.03
C GLY A 95 3.90 -16.49 7.95
N LYS A 96 3.42 -16.95 6.78
CA LYS A 96 4.28 -17.29 5.63
C LYS A 96 4.85 -16.05 4.96
N VAL A 97 4.04 -15.02 4.75
CA VAL A 97 4.47 -13.74 4.16
C VAL A 97 5.56 -13.10 5.03
N LEU A 98 5.36 -13.04 6.35
CA LEU A 98 6.37 -12.50 7.28
C LEU A 98 7.70 -13.27 7.23
N LYS A 99 7.67 -14.60 7.11
CA LYS A 99 8.88 -15.42 6.92
C LYS A 99 9.57 -15.13 5.59
N TRP A 100 8.80 -14.93 4.51
CA TRP A 100 9.33 -14.53 3.21
C TRP A 100 9.97 -13.14 3.27
N MET A 101 9.34 -12.16 3.92
CA MET A 101 9.91 -10.81 4.11
C MET A 101 11.23 -10.85 4.87
N LYS A 102 11.32 -11.65 5.95
CA LYS A 102 12.59 -11.86 6.66
C LYS A 102 13.70 -12.38 5.74
N LYS A 103 13.39 -13.33 4.85
CA LYS A 103 14.34 -13.85 3.85
C LYS A 103 14.73 -12.82 2.79
N LYS A 104 13.89 -11.82 2.55
CA LYS A 104 14.14 -10.70 1.63
C LYS A 104 14.95 -9.55 2.26
N GLY A 105 15.61 -9.80 3.39
CA GLY A 105 16.40 -8.77 4.11
C GLY A 105 15.59 -7.97 5.14
N GLY A 106 14.44 -8.50 5.57
CA GLY A 106 13.59 -7.82 6.55
C GLY A 106 12.98 -6.53 5.99
N LEU A 107 12.63 -5.60 6.88
CA LEU A 107 11.96 -4.36 6.48
C LEU A 107 12.86 -3.43 5.65
N GLU A 108 14.17 -3.44 5.91
CA GLU A 108 15.13 -2.63 5.14
C GLU A 108 15.23 -3.12 3.69
N GLY A 109 15.35 -4.43 3.48
CA GLY A 109 15.35 -5.00 2.13
C GLY A 109 14.03 -4.77 1.38
N ILE A 110 12.90 -4.87 2.09
CA ILE A 110 11.58 -4.56 1.52
C ILE A 110 11.47 -3.07 1.14
N GLU A 111 11.95 -2.15 1.97
CA GLU A 111 11.93 -0.72 1.70
C GLU A 111 12.80 -0.36 0.49
N GLN A 112 14.02 -0.92 0.43
CA GLN A 112 14.93 -0.71 -0.70
C GLN A 112 14.29 -1.15 -2.02
N GLU A 113 13.68 -2.34 -2.05
CA GLU A 113 13.00 -2.87 -3.24
C GLU A 113 11.78 -2.02 -3.62
N ALA A 114 10.97 -1.61 -2.63
CA ALA A 114 9.83 -0.72 -2.86
C ALA A 114 10.26 0.62 -3.48
N ASN A 115 11.33 1.22 -2.96
CA ASN A 115 11.88 2.47 -3.49
C ASN A 115 12.38 2.29 -4.92
N ARG A 116 13.10 1.20 -5.24
CA ARG A 116 13.57 0.92 -6.61
C ARG A 116 12.42 0.81 -7.61
N LYS A 117 11.37 0.06 -7.27
CA LYS A 117 10.17 -0.09 -8.11
C LYS A 117 9.48 1.26 -8.32
N ALA A 118 9.26 2.01 -7.25
CA ALA A 118 8.62 3.31 -7.32
C ALA A 118 9.44 4.30 -8.15
N SER A 119 10.76 4.37 -7.93
CA SER A 119 11.66 5.22 -8.69
C SER A 119 11.63 4.92 -10.18
N LEU A 120 11.68 3.64 -10.58
CA LEU A 120 11.60 3.27 -12.00
C LEU A 120 10.31 3.78 -12.65
N LEU A 121 9.17 3.56 -11.99
CA LEU A 121 7.87 3.96 -12.54
C LEU A 121 7.71 5.49 -12.55
N TYR A 122 8.13 6.19 -11.49
CA TYR A 122 8.11 7.65 -11.46
C TYR A 122 9.06 8.27 -12.49
N SER A 123 10.24 7.69 -12.73
CA SER A 123 11.13 8.14 -13.80
C SER A 123 10.50 7.99 -15.19
N ALA A 124 9.72 6.93 -15.43
CA ALA A 124 8.98 6.77 -16.68
C ALA A 124 7.88 7.84 -16.84
N ILE A 125 7.23 8.22 -15.74
CA ILE A 125 6.21 9.29 -15.72
C ILE A 125 6.87 10.65 -15.95
N ASP A 126 7.83 11.02 -15.10
CA ASP A 126 8.47 12.34 -15.13
C ASP A 126 9.30 12.55 -16.41
N GLY A 127 9.86 11.49 -16.98
CA GLY A 127 10.62 11.51 -18.24
C GLY A 127 9.77 11.46 -19.51
N SER A 128 8.44 11.50 -19.40
CA SER A 128 7.51 11.35 -20.53
C SER A 128 7.21 12.65 -21.29
N ASN A 129 7.94 13.74 -20.99
CA ASN A 129 7.65 15.09 -21.51
C ASN A 129 6.19 15.52 -21.31
N GLY A 130 5.60 15.14 -20.17
CA GLY A 130 4.23 15.52 -19.80
C GLY A 130 3.12 14.63 -20.38
N TYR A 131 3.45 13.56 -21.10
CA TYR A 131 2.45 12.61 -21.59
C TYR A 131 1.75 11.88 -20.42
N TYR A 132 2.54 11.41 -19.46
CA TYR A 132 2.07 10.88 -18.20
C TYR A 132 2.27 11.92 -17.11
N ASP A 133 1.21 12.25 -16.37
CA ASP A 133 1.27 13.22 -15.28
C ASP A 133 0.87 12.58 -13.95
N CYS A 134 1.70 12.78 -12.92
CA CYS A 134 1.34 12.39 -11.55
C CYS A 134 0.86 13.62 -10.78
N PRO A 135 -0.42 13.69 -10.38
CA PRO A 135 -0.98 14.87 -9.70
C PRO A 135 -0.52 15.02 -8.24
N VAL A 136 0.43 14.19 -7.78
CA VAL A 136 0.95 14.19 -6.41
C VAL A 136 2.31 14.88 -6.38
N THR A 137 2.43 15.88 -5.51
CA THR A 137 3.70 16.56 -5.23
C THR A 137 4.80 15.53 -4.92
N PRO A 138 6.00 15.64 -5.53
CA PRO A 138 7.05 14.63 -5.41
C PRO A 138 7.37 14.18 -3.97
N ALA A 139 7.40 15.11 -3.03
CA ALA A 139 7.69 14.84 -1.61
C ALA A 139 6.64 13.93 -0.92
N TYR A 140 5.45 13.76 -1.49
CA TYR A 140 4.37 12.95 -0.92
C TYR A 140 4.01 11.74 -1.78
N ARG A 141 4.77 11.44 -2.84
CA ARG A 141 4.49 10.35 -3.76
C ARG A 141 4.58 8.99 -3.05
N SER A 142 3.54 8.18 -3.15
CA SER A 142 3.52 6.84 -2.55
C SER A 142 4.42 5.87 -3.30
N VAL A 143 5.21 5.09 -2.56
CA VAL A 143 6.00 3.98 -3.11
C VAL A 143 5.19 2.69 -3.31
N MET A 144 3.91 2.69 -2.91
CA MET A 144 3.02 1.53 -3.01
C MET A 144 1.94 1.72 -4.05
N ASN A 145 1.42 2.94 -4.21
CA ASN A 145 0.30 3.24 -5.09
C ASN A 145 0.63 4.45 -5.95
N VAL A 146 1.17 4.20 -7.14
CA VAL A 146 1.53 5.25 -8.09
C VAL A 146 0.30 5.60 -8.91
N VAL A 147 -0.14 6.85 -8.84
CA VAL A 147 -1.27 7.38 -9.62
C VAL A 147 -0.74 8.25 -10.74
N PHE A 148 -1.37 8.18 -11.91
CA PHE A 148 -1.01 9.00 -13.06
C PHE A 148 -2.20 9.21 -14.01
N ARG A 149 -2.14 10.27 -14.78
CA ARG A 149 -3.09 10.68 -15.82
C ARG A 149 -2.42 10.60 -17.18
N LEU A 150 -3.23 10.43 -18.22
CA LEU A 150 -2.82 10.62 -19.61
C LEU A 150 -3.39 11.96 -20.13
N PRO A 151 -3.03 12.43 -21.34
CA PRO A 151 -3.41 13.78 -21.80
C PRO A 151 -4.93 14.02 -21.85
N ASN A 152 -5.72 12.96 -22.01
CA ASN A 152 -7.18 13.02 -21.97
C ASN A 152 -7.78 11.64 -21.63
N GLU A 153 -9.06 11.63 -21.26
CA GLU A 153 -9.78 10.41 -20.85
C GLU A 153 -9.89 9.35 -21.95
N LYS A 154 -9.91 9.74 -23.24
CA LYS A 154 -9.95 8.78 -24.35
C LYS A 154 -8.66 7.96 -24.39
N LEU A 155 -7.51 8.62 -24.20
CA LEU A 155 -6.22 7.95 -24.10
C LEU A 155 -6.12 7.10 -22.84
N GLU A 156 -6.67 7.54 -21.71
CA GLU A 156 -6.73 6.71 -20.50
C GLU A 156 -7.54 5.42 -20.72
N GLU A 157 -8.71 5.52 -21.33
CA GLU A 157 -9.53 4.36 -21.67
C GLU A 157 -8.81 3.42 -22.64
N GLN A 158 -8.14 3.97 -23.65
CA GLN A 158 -7.36 3.18 -24.60
C GLN A 158 -6.17 2.49 -23.92
N PHE A 159 -5.41 3.21 -23.09
CA PHE A 159 -4.31 2.67 -22.29
C PHE A 159 -4.77 1.51 -21.43
N LEU A 160 -5.87 1.65 -20.70
CA LEU A 160 -6.39 0.60 -19.83
C LEU A 160 -6.85 -0.64 -20.61
N ARG A 161 -7.45 -0.46 -21.80
CA ARG A 161 -7.83 -1.57 -22.67
C ARG A 161 -6.61 -2.31 -23.21
N GLU A 162 -5.64 -1.58 -23.76
CA GLU A 162 -4.42 -2.16 -24.33
C GLU A 162 -3.56 -2.83 -23.25
N ALA A 163 -3.44 -2.21 -22.07
CA ALA A 163 -2.72 -2.79 -20.95
C ALA A 163 -3.36 -4.11 -20.50
N THR A 164 -4.68 -4.15 -20.41
CA THR A 164 -5.41 -5.39 -20.08
C THR A 164 -5.18 -6.47 -21.13
N ALA A 165 -5.15 -6.12 -22.42
CA ALA A 165 -4.84 -7.05 -23.50
C ALA A 165 -3.39 -7.57 -23.47
N ALA A 166 -2.49 -6.84 -22.81
CA ALA A 166 -1.10 -7.22 -22.54
C ALA A 166 -0.89 -7.84 -21.15
N ASP A 167 -1.96 -8.33 -20.51
CA ASP A 167 -1.97 -8.92 -19.15
C ASP A 167 -1.51 -7.98 -18.01
N LEU A 168 -1.48 -6.66 -18.27
CA LEU A 168 -1.25 -5.62 -17.27
C LEU A 168 -2.59 -5.18 -16.66
N VAL A 169 -3.09 -6.01 -15.75
CA VAL A 169 -4.41 -5.88 -15.15
C VAL A 169 -4.46 -4.90 -13.96
N ASN A 170 -5.67 -4.47 -13.59
CA ASN A 170 -5.97 -3.66 -12.40
C ASN A 170 -5.29 -2.27 -12.35
N LEU A 171 -4.96 -1.70 -13.52
CA LEU A 171 -4.40 -0.35 -13.63
C LEU A 171 -5.43 0.78 -13.60
N LYS A 172 -6.73 0.47 -13.61
CA LYS A 172 -7.77 1.49 -13.55
C LYS A 172 -7.74 2.21 -12.20
N GLY A 173 -7.66 3.53 -12.25
CA GLY A 173 -7.69 4.40 -11.07
C GLY A 173 -8.98 4.25 -10.26
N HIS A 174 -8.96 4.77 -9.03
CA HIS A 174 -10.13 4.71 -8.17
C HIS A 174 -11.27 5.56 -8.76
N ARG A 175 -12.53 5.09 -8.64
CA ARG A 175 -13.70 5.74 -9.25
C ARG A 175 -13.84 7.23 -8.91
N THR A 176 -13.40 7.64 -7.73
CA THR A 176 -13.51 9.03 -7.24
C THR A 176 -12.36 9.94 -7.71
N VAL A 177 -11.28 9.37 -8.25
CA VAL A 177 -10.09 10.13 -8.70
C VAL A 177 -9.94 10.05 -10.22
N GLY A 178 -10.41 8.96 -10.84
CA GLY A 178 -10.19 8.68 -12.26
C GLY A 178 -8.75 8.22 -12.54
N GLY A 179 -8.40 8.22 -13.82
CA GLY A 179 -7.04 7.99 -14.31
C GLY A 179 -6.55 6.56 -14.14
N CYS A 180 -5.24 6.45 -14.04
CA CYS A 180 -4.53 5.19 -13.89
C CYS A 180 -3.88 5.09 -12.51
N ARG A 181 -3.74 3.86 -12.02
CA ARG A 181 -3.05 3.55 -10.76
C ARG A 181 -2.33 2.22 -10.85
N ALA A 182 -1.02 2.23 -10.65
CA ALA A 182 -0.22 1.02 -10.44
C ALA A 182 -0.01 0.79 -8.93
N SER A 183 -0.58 -0.30 -8.40
CA SER A 183 -0.32 -0.75 -7.04
C SER A 183 0.84 -1.74 -7.01
N ILE A 184 2.00 -1.30 -6.55
CA ILE A 184 3.29 -2.01 -6.60
C ILE A 184 3.73 -2.52 -5.23
N TYR A 185 2.78 -3.14 -4.50
CA TYR A 185 2.96 -3.69 -3.16
C TYR A 185 4.16 -4.63 -3.00
N ASN A 186 4.47 -5.04 -1.76
CA ASN A 186 5.63 -5.88 -1.44
C ASN A 186 5.78 -7.12 -2.36
N ALA A 187 4.66 -7.77 -2.69
CA ALA A 187 4.64 -8.97 -3.53
C ALA A 187 4.79 -8.70 -5.04
N MET A 188 4.67 -7.44 -5.49
CA MET A 188 4.87 -7.08 -6.90
C MET A 188 6.36 -7.13 -7.23
N PRO A 189 6.80 -8.00 -8.16
CA PRO A 189 8.20 -8.14 -8.53
C PRO A 189 8.67 -6.96 -9.39
N MET A 190 9.98 -6.67 -9.36
CA MET A 190 10.58 -5.59 -10.15
C MET A 190 10.38 -5.79 -11.65
N GLU A 191 10.43 -7.03 -12.11
CA GLU A 191 10.25 -7.43 -13.50
C GLU A 191 8.90 -6.97 -14.05
N SER A 192 7.82 -7.08 -13.26
CA SER A 192 6.49 -6.59 -13.66
C SER A 192 6.44 -5.07 -13.77
N VAL A 193 7.20 -4.34 -12.93
CA VAL A 193 7.30 -2.88 -13.04
C VAL A 193 8.07 -2.48 -14.30
N VAL A 194 9.13 -3.22 -14.65
CA VAL A 194 9.87 -3.04 -15.92
C VAL A 194 8.94 -3.22 -17.12
N VAL A 195 8.17 -4.31 -17.16
CA VAL A 195 7.20 -4.58 -18.25
C VAL A 195 6.18 -3.44 -18.35
N LEU A 196 5.66 -2.94 -17.22
CA LEU A 196 4.75 -1.80 -17.23
C LEU A 196 5.41 -0.54 -17.81
N THR A 197 6.64 -0.21 -17.41
CA THR A 197 7.32 1.00 -17.93
C THR A 197 7.64 0.90 -19.43
N GLN A 198 7.97 -0.29 -19.91
CA GLN A 198 8.17 -0.54 -21.35
C GLN A 198 6.85 -0.37 -22.11
N PHE A 199 5.76 -0.95 -21.60
CA PHE A 199 4.43 -0.77 -22.17
C PHE A 199 4.04 0.72 -22.22
N MET A 200 4.33 1.50 -21.17
CA MET A 200 4.09 2.94 -21.15
C MET A 200 4.87 3.68 -22.24
N GLN A 201 6.14 3.36 -22.44
CA GLN A 201 6.95 3.96 -23.50
C GLN A 201 6.39 3.63 -24.89
N ASP A 202 6.08 2.36 -25.14
CA ASP A 202 5.51 1.90 -26.42
C ASP A 202 4.14 2.51 -26.69
N PHE A 203 3.29 2.61 -25.67
CA PHE A 203 1.97 3.21 -25.79
C PHE A 203 2.07 4.70 -26.15
N CYS A 204 2.94 5.45 -25.47
CA CYS A 204 3.18 6.86 -25.76
C CYS A 204 3.71 7.07 -27.19
N GLY A 205 4.61 6.20 -27.67
CA GLY A 205 5.14 6.29 -29.04
C GLY A 205 4.10 6.01 -30.12
N ARG A 206 3.15 5.10 -29.87
CA ARG A 206 2.08 4.75 -30.81
C ARG A 206 0.89 5.72 -30.78
N ASN A 207 0.71 6.46 -29.69
CA ASN A 207 -0.47 7.30 -29.43
C ASN A 207 -0.05 8.71 -29.00
N PRO A 208 0.40 9.59 -29.92
CA PRO A 208 0.78 10.96 -29.59
C PRO A 208 -0.40 11.75 -29.00
N ALA A 209 -0.07 12.75 -28.16
CA ALA A 209 -1.03 13.60 -27.43
C ALA A 209 -1.83 14.52 -28.35
#